data_AF-A0A2V9KYD5-F1
#
_entry.id   AF-A0A2V9KYD5-F1
#
_cell.length_a   1.000
_cell.length_b   1.000
_cell.length_c   1.000
_cell.angle_alpha   90.00
_cell.angle_beta   90.00
_cell.angle_gamma   90.00
#
_symmetry.space_group_name_H-M   'P 1'
#
loop_
_entity.id
_entity.type
_entity.pdbx_description
1 polymer ?
#
loop_
_entity_poly.entity_id
_entity_poly.type
_entity_poly.pdbx_seq_one_letter_code
_entity_poly.pdbx_strand_id
1 'polypeptide(L)'
;MSDLGLGVYAIFDTTLGEFTCRLFADKAPETVANFRGLAEGTKEFVDSKTGARVKRRYYDGLTFHRVIPKFMIQGGCPEGTGTGGPGYQFGDEFASDLTFDRPGKLAMANAGPNTNGSQFFITAAATTWLNGHHTIFGEVVKGQDVVE
;
A
#
# COMPACT_ATOMS: atom_id res chain seq x y z
N MET A 1 2.23 -23.85 -5.33
CA MET A 1 1.76 -22.47 -5.61
C MET A 1 0.24 -22.30 -5.45
N SER A 2 -0.51 -23.28 -4.94
CA SER A 2 -1.98 -23.29 -5.01
C SER A 2 -2.66 -23.43 -3.63
N ASP A 3 -2.55 -22.40 -2.79
CA ASP A 3 -3.31 -22.34 -1.51
C ASP A 3 -4.01 -20.99 -1.29
N LEU A 4 -3.94 -20.10 -2.29
CA LEU A 4 -4.64 -18.83 -2.29
C LEU A 4 -5.87 -18.95 -3.20
N GLY A 5 -7.05 -18.59 -2.69
CA GLY A 5 -8.29 -18.61 -3.46
C GLY A 5 -8.26 -17.66 -4.66
N LEU A 6 -9.31 -17.65 -5.48
CA LEU A 6 -9.41 -16.71 -6.60
C LEU A 6 -9.33 -15.25 -6.10
N GLY A 7 -8.48 -14.44 -6.73
CA GLY A 7 -8.29 -13.05 -6.36
C GLY A 7 -7.05 -12.41 -6.99
N VAL A 8 -6.89 -11.10 -6.75
CA VAL A 8 -5.67 -10.36 -7.07
C VAL A 8 -4.80 -10.30 -5.82
N TYR A 9 -3.52 -10.61 -5.98
CA TYR A 9 -2.55 -10.64 -4.89
C TYR A 9 -1.33 -9.79 -5.22
N ALA A 10 -0.77 -9.15 -4.20
CA ALA A 10 0.52 -8.49 -4.25
C ALA A 10 1.51 -9.27 -3.39
N ILE A 11 2.63 -9.66 -3.98
CA ILE A 11 3.74 -10.30 -3.27
C ILE A 11 4.79 -9.22 -3.00
N PHE A 12 5.12 -9.06 -1.73
CA PHE A 12 6.17 -8.16 -1.28
C PHE A 12 7.42 -9.01 -0.99
N ASP A 13 8.37 -8.97 -1.91
CA ASP A 13 9.70 -9.58 -1.74
C ASP A 13 10.61 -8.54 -1.08
N THR A 14 10.97 -8.77 0.17
CA THR A 14 11.73 -7.83 0.99
C THR A 14 13.01 -8.48 1.53
N THR A 15 13.96 -7.65 1.98
CA THR A 15 15.20 -8.15 2.58
C THR A 15 14.99 -8.91 3.90
N LEU A 16 13.81 -8.83 4.52
CA LEU A 16 13.46 -9.54 5.75
C LEU A 16 12.55 -10.76 5.51
N GLY A 17 12.19 -11.02 4.26
CA GLY A 17 11.31 -12.12 3.88
C GLY A 17 10.19 -11.69 2.93
N GLU A 18 9.44 -12.69 2.48
CA GLU A 18 8.30 -12.51 1.60
C GLU A 18 6.99 -12.51 2.40
N PHE A 19 6.10 -11.58 2.10
CA PHE A 19 4.70 -11.65 2.53
C PHE A 19 3.75 -11.36 1.36
N THR A 20 2.51 -11.83 1.48
CA THR A 20 1.50 -11.72 0.42
C THR A 20 0.27 -10.99 0.94
N CYS A 21 -0.20 -10.00 0.20
CA CYS A 21 -1.47 -9.34 0.44
C CYS A 21 -2.50 -9.72 -0.62
N ARG A 22 -3.74 -10.01 -0.21
CA ARG A 22 -4.91 -10.01 -1.10
C ARG A 22 -5.36 -8.57 -1.30
N LEU A 23 -5.71 -8.21 -2.54
CA LEU A 23 -6.22 -6.87 -2.88
C LEU A 23 -7.74 -6.89 -3.07
N PHE A 24 -8.41 -5.85 -2.58
CA PHE A 24 -9.88 -5.71 -2.60
C PHE A 24 -10.34 -4.83 -3.77
N ALA A 25 -10.15 -5.32 -5.00
CA ALA A 25 -10.47 -4.57 -6.23
C ALA A 25 -11.96 -4.23 -6.38
N ASP A 26 -12.85 -4.98 -5.71
CA ASP A 26 -14.29 -4.75 -5.64
C ASP A 26 -14.68 -3.64 -4.65
N LYS A 27 -13.83 -3.38 -3.66
CA LYS A 27 -14.08 -2.40 -2.58
C LYS A 27 -13.36 -1.07 -2.78
N ALA A 28 -12.15 -1.12 -3.36
CA ALA A 28 -11.31 0.04 -3.64
C ALA A 28 -10.70 -0.05 -5.06
N PRO A 29 -11.54 -0.05 -6.12
CA PRO A 29 -11.10 -0.27 -7.49
C PRO A 29 -10.03 0.72 -7.97
N GLU A 30 -10.16 2.01 -7.67
CA GLU A 30 -9.18 3.01 -8.12
C GLU A 30 -7.85 2.85 -7.39
N THR A 31 -7.89 2.58 -6.09
CA THR A 31 -6.71 2.36 -5.24
C THR A 31 -5.96 1.11 -5.67
N VAL A 32 -6.68 -0.01 -5.89
CA VAL A 32 -6.05 -1.26 -6.36
C VAL A 32 -5.48 -1.09 -7.76
N ALA A 33 -6.20 -0.43 -8.68
CA ALA A 33 -5.68 -0.16 -10.02
C ALA A 33 -4.44 0.74 -9.99
N ASN A 34 -4.42 1.74 -9.10
CA ASN A 34 -3.27 2.60 -8.87
C ASN A 34 -2.06 1.81 -8.35
N PHE A 35 -2.25 1.07 -7.25
CA PHE A 35 -1.19 0.29 -6.63
C PHE A 35 -0.62 -0.75 -7.59
N ARG A 36 -1.48 -1.53 -8.26
CA ARG A 36 -1.08 -2.52 -9.24
C ARG A 36 -0.35 -1.89 -10.44
N GLY A 37 -0.87 -0.78 -10.96
CA GLY A 37 -0.27 -0.10 -12.10
C GLY A 37 1.13 0.43 -11.79
N LEU A 38 1.35 0.94 -10.57
CA LEU A 38 2.67 1.35 -10.08
C LEU A 38 3.60 0.14 -9.88
N ALA A 39 3.11 -0.94 -9.27
CA ALA A 39 3.89 -2.16 -9.04
C ALA A 39 4.33 -2.84 -10.36
N GLU A 40 3.43 -2.95 -11.33
CA GLU A 40 3.71 -3.57 -12.63
C GLU A 40 4.45 -2.62 -13.61
N GLY A 41 4.53 -1.33 -13.28
CA GLY A 41 5.16 -0.32 -14.11
C GLY A 41 4.36 0.10 -15.34
N THR A 42 3.05 -0.14 -15.34
CA THR A 42 2.14 0.22 -16.44
C THR A 42 1.54 1.63 -16.26
N LYS A 43 1.51 2.13 -15.01
CA LYS A 43 1.06 3.48 -14.67
C LYS A 43 2.21 4.48 -14.76
N GLU A 44 1.94 5.61 -15.42
CA GLU A 44 2.90 6.72 -15.49
C GLU A 44 3.00 7.43 -14.14
N PHE A 45 4.21 7.87 -13.79
CA PHE A 45 4.48 8.69 -12.61
C PHE A 45 5.60 9.70 -12.91
N VAL A 46 5.74 10.70 -12.04
CA VAL A 46 6.85 11.68 -12.10
C VAL A 46 8.05 11.14 -11.31
N ASP A 47 9.18 10.93 -11.97
CA ASP A 47 10.42 10.51 -11.34
C ASP A 47 10.96 11.63 -10.44
N SER A 48 11.12 11.36 -9.14
CA SER A 48 11.51 12.36 -8.14
C SER A 48 12.91 12.94 -8.35
N LYS A 49 13.79 12.25 -9.07
CA LYS A 49 15.17 12.70 -9.32
C LYS A 49 15.27 13.60 -10.55
N THR A 50 14.46 13.34 -11.56
CA THR A 50 14.56 14.00 -12.88
C THR A 50 13.39 14.92 -13.20
N GLY A 51 12.26 14.77 -12.51
CA GLY A 51 11.01 15.46 -12.83
C GLY A 51 10.31 14.98 -14.10
N ALA A 52 10.85 13.95 -14.78
CA ALA A 52 10.28 13.43 -16.01
C ALA A 52 9.12 12.47 -15.73
N ARG A 53 8.14 12.42 -16.66
CA ARG A 53 7.10 11.39 -16.67
C ARG A 53 7.68 10.09 -17.22
N VAL A 54 7.55 9.01 -16.46
CA VAL A 54 8.13 7.70 -16.79
C VAL A 54 7.17 6.55 -16.47
N LYS A 55 7.42 5.39 -17.10
CA LYS A 55 6.76 4.11 -16.79
C LYS A 55 7.82 3.06 -16.51
N ARG A 56 7.84 2.54 -15.27
CA ARG A 56 8.68 1.43 -14.81
C ARG A 56 8.13 0.93 -13.47
N ARG A 57 8.57 -0.23 -13.00
CA ARG A 57 8.18 -0.74 -11.68
C ARG A 57 8.55 0.27 -10.61
N TYR A 58 7.55 0.80 -9.92
CA TYR A 58 7.70 1.95 -9.04
C TYR A 58 8.25 1.58 -7.66
N TYR A 59 7.79 0.46 -7.11
CA TYR A 59 8.11 0.06 -5.73
C TYR A 59 9.44 -0.70 -5.58
N ASP A 60 10.01 -1.18 -6.69
CA ASP A 60 11.26 -1.94 -6.68
C ASP A 60 12.40 -1.09 -6.07
N GLY A 61 13.01 -1.60 -5.00
CA GLY A 61 14.12 -0.95 -4.29
C GLY A 61 13.71 0.15 -3.30
N LEU A 62 12.40 0.40 -3.10
CA LEU A 62 11.94 1.31 -2.06
C LEU A 62 11.99 0.66 -0.67
N THR A 63 12.00 1.50 0.36
CA THR A 63 12.09 1.07 1.77
C THR A 63 10.78 1.29 2.53
N PHE A 64 10.60 0.52 3.60
CA PHE A 64 9.69 0.87 4.68
C PHE A 64 10.38 1.93 5.55
N HIS A 65 10.11 3.20 5.25
CA HIS A 65 10.79 4.33 5.87
C HIS A 65 10.29 4.66 7.28
N ARG A 66 9.13 4.13 7.68
CA ARG A 66 8.58 4.32 9.01
C ARG A 66 8.00 3.01 9.54
N VAL A 67 8.61 2.51 10.62
CA VAL A 67 8.23 1.26 11.30
C VAL A 67 7.93 1.59 12.74
N ILE A 68 6.71 1.33 13.20
CA ILE A 68 6.30 1.56 14.59
C ILE A 68 5.76 0.25 15.15
N PRO A 69 6.47 -0.38 16.10
CA PRO A 69 6.05 -1.64 16.72
C PRO A 69 4.63 -1.52 17.30
N LYS A 70 3.83 -2.59 17.11
CA LYS A 70 2.43 -2.65 17.56
C LYS A 70 1.52 -1.56 16.96
N PHE A 71 1.92 -0.99 15.82
CA PHE A 71 1.12 -0.04 15.08
C PHE A 71 1.09 -0.38 13.59
N MET A 72 2.17 -0.07 12.86
CA MET A 72 2.22 -0.26 11.40
C MET A 72 3.64 -0.16 10.84
N ILE A 73 3.80 -0.64 9.61
CA ILE A 73 4.94 -0.37 8.72
C ILE A 73 4.45 0.44 7.53
N GLN A 74 5.17 1.51 7.16
CA GLN A 74 4.79 2.41 6.06
C GLN A 74 5.92 2.49 5.01
N GLY A 75 5.52 2.40 3.74
CA GLY A 75 6.40 2.35 2.57
C GLY A 75 5.85 3.12 1.38
N GLY A 76 6.41 2.89 0.20
CA GLY A 76 5.93 3.49 -1.06
C GLY A 76 6.36 4.94 -1.31
N CYS A 77 7.32 5.46 -0.52
CA CYS A 77 7.93 6.77 -0.75
C CYS A 77 9.23 6.62 -1.56
N PRO A 78 9.36 7.25 -2.74
CA PRO A 78 10.52 7.08 -3.62
C PRO A 78 11.80 7.70 -3.05
N GLU A 79 11.65 8.67 -2.15
CA GLU A 79 12.74 9.36 -1.46
C GLU A 79 13.06 8.74 -0.09
N GLY A 80 12.21 7.84 0.42
CA GLY A 80 12.36 7.28 1.77
C GLY A 80 12.17 8.30 2.90
N THR A 81 11.68 9.50 2.61
CA THR A 81 11.50 10.61 3.58
C THR A 81 10.09 10.72 4.14
N GLY A 82 9.12 10.03 3.52
CA GLY A 82 7.69 10.16 3.82
C GLY A 82 7.00 11.34 3.15
N THR A 83 7.70 12.18 2.37
CA THR A 83 7.11 13.34 1.68
C THR A 83 6.92 13.13 0.18
N GLY A 84 7.65 12.20 -0.43
CA GLY A 84 7.58 11.91 -1.87
C GLY A 84 6.35 11.08 -2.27
N GLY A 85 6.06 11.06 -3.57
CA GLY A 85 4.94 10.32 -4.15
C GLY A 85 5.08 10.16 -5.67
N PRO A 86 3.99 9.79 -6.38
CA PRO A 86 4.04 9.50 -7.81
C PRO A 86 3.83 10.74 -8.70
N GLY A 87 3.74 11.93 -8.10
CA GLY A 87 3.49 13.20 -8.79
C GLY A 87 2.02 13.53 -9.03
N TYR A 88 1.11 12.82 -8.38
CA TYR A 88 -0.34 13.06 -8.42
C TYR A 88 -1.00 12.59 -7.12
N GLN A 89 -2.26 13.01 -6.95
CA GLN A 89 -3.13 12.59 -5.86
C GLN A 89 -4.47 12.07 -6.40
N PHE A 90 -5.15 11.21 -5.65
CA PHE A 90 -6.50 10.72 -5.96
C PHE A 90 -7.37 10.55 -4.70
N GLY A 91 -8.66 10.33 -4.92
CA GLY A 91 -9.70 10.30 -3.88
C GLY A 91 -9.60 9.09 -2.94
N ASP A 92 -10.26 9.19 -1.79
CA ASP A 92 -10.44 8.07 -0.86
C ASP A 92 -11.59 7.16 -1.31
N GLU A 93 -11.42 5.85 -1.12
CA GLU A 93 -12.45 4.83 -1.27
C GLU A 93 -12.68 4.15 0.09
N PHE A 94 -13.87 4.31 0.68
CA PHE A 94 -14.22 3.70 1.96
C PHE A 94 -15.36 2.69 1.79
N ALA A 95 -15.11 1.44 2.18
CA ALA A 95 -16.12 0.39 2.23
C ALA A 95 -16.59 0.20 3.68
N SER A 96 -17.90 0.14 3.90
CA SER A 96 -18.51 0.04 5.24
C SER A 96 -18.17 -1.26 5.98
N ASP A 97 -17.81 -2.32 5.25
CA ASP A 97 -17.43 -3.62 5.80
C ASP A 97 -15.91 -3.81 5.97
N LEU A 98 -15.10 -2.81 5.65
CA LEU A 98 -13.66 -2.82 5.89
C LEU A 98 -13.30 -1.90 7.05
N THR A 99 -12.71 -2.48 8.10
CA THR A 99 -12.24 -1.73 9.27
C THR A 99 -10.85 -2.20 9.72
N PHE A 100 -10.19 -1.37 10.52
CA PHE A 100 -8.90 -1.66 11.14
C PHE A 100 -9.07 -2.43 12.47
N ASP A 101 -9.82 -3.53 12.44
CA ASP A 101 -10.21 -4.36 13.58
C ASP A 101 -9.14 -5.38 14.01
N ARG A 102 -8.15 -5.64 13.17
CA ARG A 102 -7.04 -6.59 13.40
C ARG A 102 -5.76 -6.16 12.67
N PRO A 103 -4.59 -6.73 13.01
CA PRO A 103 -3.37 -6.56 12.20
C PRO A 103 -3.54 -7.05 10.75
N GLY A 104 -2.59 -6.65 9.91
CA GLY A 104 -2.46 -7.09 8.53
C GLY A 104 -3.29 -6.30 7.52
N LYS A 105 -3.88 -5.15 7.89
CA LYS A 105 -4.64 -4.32 6.93
C LYS A 105 -3.68 -3.49 6.09
N LEU A 106 -3.78 -3.63 4.76
CA LEU A 106 -3.05 -2.82 3.78
C LEU A 106 -3.92 -1.61 3.41
N ALA A 107 -3.40 -0.41 3.64
CA ALA A 107 -4.13 0.83 3.45
C ALA A 107 -3.26 1.99 2.92
N MET A 108 -3.89 2.97 2.30
CA MET A 108 -3.19 4.16 1.78
C MET A 108 -2.77 5.10 2.91
N ALA A 109 -1.51 5.55 2.89
CA ALA A 109 -1.11 6.71 3.65
C ALA A 109 -1.52 7.99 2.90
N ASN A 110 -1.92 9.02 3.64
CA ASN A 110 -2.36 10.29 3.07
C ASN A 110 -2.00 11.47 4.00
N ALA A 111 -2.15 12.69 3.51
CA ALA A 111 -1.94 13.94 4.22
C ALA A 111 -3.28 14.67 4.49
N GLY A 112 -4.36 13.91 4.65
CA GLY A 112 -5.73 14.40 4.72
C GLY A 112 -6.62 13.86 3.59
N PRO A 113 -7.92 14.20 3.59
CA PRO A 113 -8.88 13.63 2.64
C PRO A 113 -8.46 13.81 1.18
N ASN A 114 -8.59 12.75 0.38
CA ASN A 114 -8.35 12.72 -1.07
C ASN A 114 -6.91 13.09 -1.49
N THR A 115 -5.92 12.73 -0.65
CA THR A 115 -4.49 12.97 -0.95
C THR A 115 -3.71 11.67 -1.15
N ASN A 116 -4.39 10.60 -1.57
CA ASN A 116 -3.76 9.31 -1.83
C ASN A 116 -2.78 9.41 -3.00
N GLY A 117 -1.61 8.79 -2.86
CA GLY A 117 -0.56 8.79 -3.89
C GLY A 117 0.01 7.39 -4.12
N SER A 118 1.22 7.15 -3.65
CA SER A 118 1.89 5.84 -3.73
C SER A 118 2.21 5.25 -2.36
N GLN A 119 2.16 6.05 -1.30
CA GLN A 119 2.50 5.58 0.02
C GLN A 119 1.36 4.74 0.60
N PHE A 120 1.72 3.65 1.24
CA PHE A 120 0.82 2.71 1.90
C PHE A 120 1.41 2.30 3.24
N PHE A 121 0.56 1.75 4.09
CA PHE A 121 0.99 1.10 5.33
C PHE A 121 0.30 -0.25 5.50
N ILE A 122 0.91 -1.10 6.32
CA ILE A 122 0.36 -2.38 6.77
C ILE A 122 0.30 -2.34 8.30
N THR A 123 -0.87 -2.62 8.87
CA THR A 123 -1.03 -2.60 10.33
C THR A 123 -0.39 -3.82 10.99
N ALA A 124 0.23 -3.60 12.16
CA ALA A 124 0.77 -4.64 13.04
C ALA A 124 -0.09 -4.83 14.31
N ALA A 125 -1.21 -4.10 14.41
CA ALA A 125 -2.22 -4.23 15.46
C ALA A 125 -3.58 -3.77 14.95
N ALA A 126 -4.63 -3.90 15.75
CA ALA A 126 -5.90 -3.20 15.51
C ALA A 126 -5.71 -1.69 15.70
N THR A 127 -6.20 -0.89 14.76
CA THR A 127 -6.01 0.57 14.72
C THR A 127 -7.31 1.28 14.35
N THR A 128 -8.38 1.01 15.09
CA THR A 128 -9.75 1.45 14.77
C THR A 128 -9.93 2.97 14.67
N TRP A 129 -9.03 3.76 15.26
CA TRP A 129 -9.00 5.22 15.11
C TRP A 129 -8.65 5.69 13.70
N LEU A 130 -8.18 4.80 12.81
CA LEU A 130 -7.92 5.09 11.39
C LEU A 130 -9.14 4.85 10.48
N ASN A 131 -10.23 4.26 11.01
CA ASN A 131 -11.44 3.99 10.24
C ASN A 131 -12.02 5.29 9.66
N GLY A 132 -12.35 5.28 8.37
CA GLY A 132 -12.88 6.46 7.66
C GLY A 132 -11.85 7.55 7.34
N HIS A 133 -10.56 7.31 7.64
CA HIS A 133 -9.46 8.24 7.35
C HIS A 133 -8.48 7.71 6.31
N HIS A 134 -8.39 6.39 6.15
CA HIS A 134 -7.47 5.72 5.24
C HIS A 134 -8.17 4.61 4.46
N THR A 135 -8.00 4.60 3.15
CA THR A 135 -8.56 3.54 2.29
C THR A 135 -7.88 2.22 2.56
N ILE A 136 -8.61 1.26 3.11
CA ILE A 136 -8.20 -0.15 3.17
C ILE A 136 -8.42 -0.75 1.78
N PHE A 137 -7.36 -1.26 1.16
CA PHE A 137 -7.41 -1.84 -0.19
C PHE A 137 -6.84 -3.25 -0.27
N GLY A 138 -6.46 -3.84 0.87
CA GLY A 138 -6.05 -5.23 0.94
C GLY A 138 -5.79 -5.71 2.36
N GLU A 139 -5.32 -6.95 2.46
CA GLU A 139 -4.86 -7.53 3.72
C GLU A 139 -3.79 -8.59 3.51
N VAL A 140 -2.90 -8.74 4.48
CA VAL A 140 -1.91 -9.81 4.53
C VAL A 140 -2.63 -11.15 4.69
N VAL A 141 -2.30 -12.09 3.82
CA VAL A 141 -2.84 -13.47 3.83
C VAL A 141 -1.75 -14.52 4.06
N LYS A 142 -0.47 -14.13 3.97
CA LYS A 142 0.70 -14.97 4.24
C LYS A 142 1.88 -14.10 4.67
N GLY A 143 2.66 -14.54 5.65
CA GLY A 143 3.87 -13.83 6.11
C GLY A 143 3.58 -12.67 7.07
N GLN A 144 2.55 -12.78 7.92
CA GLN A 144 2.24 -11.74 8.91
C GLN A 144 3.38 -11.57 9.92
N ASP A 145 4.12 -12.64 10.23
CA ASP A 145 5.32 -12.66 11.05
C ASP A 145 6.48 -11.84 10.45
N VAL A 146 6.52 -11.66 9.12
CA VAL A 146 7.50 -10.78 8.44
C VAL A 146 7.14 -9.30 8.61
N VAL A 147 5.85 -9.00 8.80
CA VAL A 147 5.31 -7.65 8.97
C VAL A 147 5.45 -7.15 10.42
N GLU A 148 5.48 -8.07 11.38
CA GLU A 148 5.47 -7.81 12.84
C GLU A 148 6.84 -7.45 13.45
#